data_AF-A0A0B5EVY3-F1
#
_entry.id   AF-A0A0B5EVY3-F1
#
_cell.length_a   1.000
_cell.length_b   1.000
_cell.length_c   1.000
_cell.angle_alpha   90.00
_cell.angle_beta   90.00
_cell.angle_gamma   90.00
#
_symmetry.space_group_name_H-M   'P 1'
#
loop_
_entity.id
_entity.type
_entity.pdbx_description
1 polymer ?
#
loop_
_entity_poly.entity_id
_entity_poly.type
_entity_poly.pdbx_seq_one_letter_code
_entity_poly.pdbx_strand_id
1 'polypeptide(L)'
;MAQCTAVALLPAPEHLARFAVPGFPMQDGHVLCELGEGHAEDHAQMLWDDDLNSEGIWVRWGGSGSVATLTGLPWCPATDDRGDACWLFAGHPSGHAWQVVDPTMEALGAELARLYPHLYRHRGESGPG
;
A
#
# COMPACT_ATOMS: atom_id res chain seq x y z
N MET A 1 -12.54 -6.16 3.23
CA MET A 1 -11.58 -6.97 4.02
C MET A 1 -10.63 -5.99 4.68
N ALA A 2 -10.25 -6.16 5.94
CA ALA A 2 -9.29 -5.23 6.54
C ALA A 2 -7.90 -5.43 5.92
N GLN A 3 -7.10 -4.38 5.87
CA GLN A 3 -5.70 -4.48 5.47
C GLN A 3 -4.92 -5.36 6.45
N CYS A 4 -4.01 -6.17 5.93
CA CYS A 4 -3.06 -6.93 6.73
C CYS A 4 -2.16 -5.97 7.53
N THR A 5 -1.98 -6.24 8.82
CA THR A 5 -1.18 -5.38 9.72
C THR A 5 0.27 -5.84 9.86
N ALA A 6 0.73 -6.73 8.98
CA ALA A 6 2.11 -7.21 9.02
C ALA A 6 3.07 -6.10 8.63
N VAL A 7 4.13 -5.92 9.43
CA VAL A 7 5.16 -4.90 9.24
C VAL A 7 6.52 -5.59 9.15
N ALA A 8 7.37 -5.10 8.25
CA ALA A 8 8.79 -5.42 8.24
C ALA A 8 9.64 -4.16 8.37
N LEU A 9 10.81 -4.30 8.99
CA LEU A 9 11.84 -3.28 9.01
C LEU A 9 12.80 -3.52 7.86
N LEU A 10 13.10 -2.47 7.10
CA LEU A 10 14.07 -2.49 6.01
C LEU A 10 15.31 -1.72 6.44
N PRO A 11 16.47 -2.39 6.56
CA PRO A 11 17.73 -1.71 6.80
C PRO A 11 17.96 -0.61 5.76
N ALA A 12 18.44 0.55 6.22
CA ALA A 12 18.82 1.61 5.30
C ALA A 12 19.87 1.09 4.30
N PRO A 13 19.65 1.24 2.98
CA PRO A 13 20.65 0.84 2.00
C PRO A 13 22.01 1.47 2.29
N GLU A 14 23.10 0.71 2.13
CA GLU A 14 24.45 1.16 2.48
C GLU A 14 24.83 2.49 1.79
N HIS A 15 24.38 2.69 0.54
CA HIS A 15 24.66 3.91 -0.19
C HIS A 15 24.02 5.16 0.45
N LEU A 16 22.98 5.00 1.29
CA LEU A 16 22.38 6.09 2.07
C LEU A 16 23.17 6.41 3.34
N ALA A 17 24.11 5.56 3.78
CA ALA A 17 24.90 5.79 4.99
C ALA A 17 25.69 7.11 4.95
N ARG A 18 26.03 7.59 3.74
CA ARG A 18 26.68 8.91 3.53
C ARG A 18 25.86 10.11 4.03
N PHE A 19 24.55 9.94 4.20
CA PHE A 19 23.65 10.97 4.71
C PHE A 19 23.45 10.91 6.23
N ALA A 20 24.00 9.89 6.90
CA ALA A 20 23.91 9.78 8.35
C ALA A 20 24.66 10.94 9.02
N VAL A 21 24.06 11.51 10.06
CA VAL A 21 24.74 12.49 10.90
C VAL A 21 25.78 11.75 11.75
N PRO A 22 27.03 12.24 11.89
CA PRO A 22 28.03 11.58 12.72
C PRO A 22 27.50 11.34 14.15
N GLY A 23 27.56 10.09 14.60
CA GLY A 23 27.02 9.66 15.90
C GLY A 23 25.53 9.29 15.90
N PHE A 24 24.83 9.47 14.77
CA PHE A 24 23.41 9.13 14.61
C PHE A 24 23.23 8.26 13.35
N PRO A 25 23.30 6.92 13.48
CA PRO A 25 23.09 6.03 12.34
C PRO A 25 21.68 6.20 11.79
N MET A 26 21.53 5.94 10.49
CA MET A 26 20.21 5.86 9.87
C MET A 26 19.40 4.75 10.55
N GLN A 27 18.14 5.06 10.87
CA GLN A 27 17.21 4.06 11.37
C GLN A 27 16.65 3.24 10.22
N ASP A 28 16.25 2.01 10.51
CA ASP A 28 15.55 1.16 9.56
C ASP A 28 14.24 1.83 9.12
N GLY A 29 13.95 1.75 7.82
CA GLY A 29 12.62 2.06 7.31
C GLY A 29 11.63 0.99 7.72
N HIS A 30 10.34 1.25 7.54
CA HIS A 30 9.30 0.25 7.75
C HIS A 30 8.42 0.16 6.51
N VAL A 31 7.88 -1.05 6.28
CA VAL A 31 6.90 -1.34 5.24
C VAL A 31 5.71 -2.06 5.87
N LEU A 32 4.52 -1.77 5.38
CA LEU A 32 3.24 -2.31 5.87
C LEU A 32 2.57 -3.07 4.73
N CYS A 33 2.13 -4.31 5.00
CA CYS A 33 1.47 -5.13 4.00
C CYS A 33 0.25 -4.43 3.38
N GLU A 34 0.17 -4.36 2.06
CA GLU A 34 -0.93 -3.73 1.32
C GLU A 34 -2.03 -4.73 0.93
N LEU A 35 -1.80 -6.01 1.19
CA LEU A 35 -2.77 -7.07 0.95
C LEU A 35 -3.87 -7.05 2.01
N GLY A 36 -5.03 -7.59 1.65
CA GLY A 36 -6.09 -7.84 2.63
C GLY A 36 -5.71 -8.97 3.60
N GLU A 37 -6.21 -8.93 4.83
CA GLU A 37 -5.96 -9.91 5.88
C GLU A 37 -6.35 -11.35 5.49
N GLY A 38 -5.81 -12.34 6.22
CA GLY A 38 -6.19 -13.75 6.03
C GLY A 38 -5.46 -14.48 4.90
N HIS A 39 -4.38 -13.92 4.38
CA HIS A 39 -3.50 -14.58 3.41
C HIS A 39 -2.36 -15.36 4.11
N ALA A 40 -1.87 -16.44 3.47
CA ALA A 40 -0.79 -17.29 4.00
C ALA A 40 0.54 -17.09 3.27
N GLU A 41 0.48 -16.48 2.09
CA GLU A 41 1.59 -16.14 1.22
C GLU A 41 2.38 -14.95 1.79
N ASP A 42 3.57 -14.69 1.22
CA ASP A 42 4.39 -13.54 1.60
C ASP A 42 3.61 -12.23 1.54
N HIS A 43 3.81 -11.42 2.57
CA HIS A 43 3.38 -10.04 2.64
C HIS A 43 4.05 -9.22 1.53
N ALA A 44 3.38 -8.14 1.13
CA ALA A 44 3.87 -7.29 0.05
C ALA A 44 3.50 -5.83 0.25
N GLN A 45 4.41 -4.94 -0.15
CA GLN A 45 4.16 -3.50 -0.30
C GLN A 45 4.84 -3.03 -1.59
N MET A 46 4.15 -2.24 -2.39
CA MET A 46 4.75 -1.59 -3.54
C MET A 46 5.64 -0.43 -3.07
N LEU A 47 6.89 -0.40 -3.55
CA LEU A 47 7.79 0.71 -3.30
C LEU A 47 7.86 1.69 -4.46
N TRP A 48 7.85 1.17 -5.69
CA TRP A 48 7.98 1.99 -6.89
C TRP A 48 7.09 1.46 -8.00
N ASP A 49 6.61 2.38 -8.84
CA ASP A 49 6.01 2.06 -10.13
C ASP A 49 7.13 1.92 -11.18
N ASP A 50 7.03 0.90 -12.03
CA ASP A 50 7.87 0.69 -13.20
C ASP A 50 7.00 0.69 -14.46
N ASP A 51 6.59 1.91 -14.85
CA ASP A 51 5.78 2.18 -16.04
C ASP A 51 6.36 1.53 -17.31
N LEU A 52 7.69 1.50 -17.44
CA LEU A 52 8.36 0.98 -18.64
C LEU A 52 8.12 -0.51 -18.83
N ASN A 53 8.09 -1.26 -17.73
CA ASN A 53 7.84 -2.69 -17.76
C ASN A 53 6.37 -3.04 -17.48
N SER A 54 5.52 -2.05 -17.19
CA SER A 54 4.14 -2.27 -16.72
C SER A 54 4.10 -3.17 -15.48
N GLU A 55 5.02 -2.91 -14.56
CA GLU A 55 5.19 -3.63 -13.30
C GLU A 55 5.22 -2.66 -12.12
N GLY A 56 4.96 -3.16 -10.92
CA GLY A 56 5.39 -2.51 -9.69
C GLY A 56 6.67 -3.17 -9.19
N ILE A 57 7.52 -2.42 -8.51
CA ILE A 57 8.62 -2.96 -7.72
C ILE A 57 8.13 -3.15 -6.29
N TRP A 58 8.03 -4.41 -5.88
CA TRP A 58 7.47 -4.82 -4.60
C TRP A 58 8.56 -5.25 -3.65
N VAL A 59 8.42 -4.87 -2.38
CA VAL A 59 9.08 -5.59 -1.29
C VAL A 59 8.18 -6.75 -0.85
N ARG A 60 8.77 -7.94 -0.71
CA ARG A 60 8.08 -9.15 -0.29
C ARG A 60 8.77 -9.78 0.90
N TRP A 61 8.01 -10.18 1.91
CA TRP A 61 8.55 -10.81 3.12
C TRP A 61 7.59 -11.85 3.68
N GLY A 62 8.17 -12.94 4.21
CA GLY A 62 7.43 -13.95 4.95
C GLY A 62 7.26 -13.59 6.42
N GLY A 63 7.05 -14.60 7.26
CA GLY A 63 6.96 -14.44 8.71
C GLY A 63 8.28 -14.02 9.38
N SER A 64 8.28 -14.03 10.72
CA SER A 64 9.42 -13.58 11.52
C SER A 64 10.74 -14.27 11.11
N GLY A 65 11.74 -13.46 10.75
CA GLY A 65 13.09 -13.93 10.40
C GLY A 65 13.33 -14.15 8.90
N SER A 66 12.31 -13.97 8.05
CA SER A 66 12.48 -13.97 6.60
C SER A 66 13.19 -12.71 6.11
N VAL A 67 14.17 -12.85 5.22
CA VAL A 67 14.80 -11.72 4.55
C VAL A 67 13.82 -11.14 3.53
N ALA A 68 13.55 -9.84 3.61
CA ALA A 68 12.73 -9.15 2.63
C ALA A 68 13.44 -9.12 1.27
N THR A 69 12.70 -9.37 0.19
CA THR A 69 13.21 -9.37 -1.18
C THR A 69 12.53 -8.30 -2.01
N LEU A 70 13.26 -7.70 -2.94
CA LEU A 70 12.69 -6.80 -3.95
C LEU A 70 12.44 -7.59 -5.22
N THR A 71 11.24 -7.46 -5.79
CA THR A 71 10.90 -8.13 -7.04
C THR A 71 9.97 -7.26 -7.88
N GLY A 72 10.24 -7.19 -9.19
CA GLY A 72 9.29 -6.66 -10.16
C GLY A 72 8.15 -7.64 -10.34
N LEU A 73 6.90 -7.16 -10.29
CA LEU A 73 5.72 -7.96 -10.59
C LEU A 73 4.75 -7.17 -11.46
N PRO A 74 4.17 -7.81 -12.49
CA PRO A 74 3.17 -7.17 -13.34
C PRO A 74 1.94 -6.78 -12.53
N TRP A 75 1.29 -5.71 -12.95
CA TRP A 75 0.03 -5.26 -12.37
C TRP A 75 -1.09 -6.29 -12.53
N CYS A 76 -1.99 -6.34 -11.58
CA CYS A 76 -3.23 -7.10 -11.70
C CYS A 76 -4.07 -6.51 -12.86
N PRO A 77 -4.53 -7.32 -13.83
CA PRO A 77 -5.26 -6.81 -14.99
C PRO A 77 -6.73 -6.45 -14.69
N ALA A 78 -7.18 -6.64 -13.45
CA ALA A 78 -8.57 -6.46 -13.08
C ALA A 78 -8.92 -4.97 -12.94
N THR A 79 -10.12 -4.63 -13.39
CA THR A 79 -10.75 -3.32 -13.19
C THR A 79 -12.08 -3.50 -12.48
N ASP A 80 -12.48 -2.55 -11.64
CA ASP A 80 -13.80 -2.55 -11.03
C ASP A 80 -14.89 -2.06 -12.01
N ASP A 81 -16.15 -2.01 -11.56
CA ASP A 81 -17.30 -1.59 -12.37
C ASP A 81 -17.24 -0.10 -12.80
N ARG A 82 -16.34 0.69 -12.20
CA ARG A 82 -16.10 2.09 -12.52
C ARG A 82 -14.91 2.28 -13.47
N GLY A 83 -14.19 1.19 -13.76
CA GLY A 83 -12.98 1.19 -14.58
C GLY A 83 -11.70 1.47 -13.79
N ASP A 84 -11.76 1.51 -12.46
CA ASP A 84 -10.57 1.71 -11.62
C ASP A 84 -9.74 0.42 -11.60
N ALA A 85 -8.44 0.54 -11.88
CA ALA A 85 -7.53 -0.59 -11.95
C ALA A 85 -7.11 -1.08 -10.55
N CYS A 86 -6.85 -2.39 -10.45
CA CYS A 86 -6.31 -2.98 -9.23
C CYS A 86 -4.82 -2.65 -9.10
N TRP A 87 -4.45 -1.83 -8.11
CA TRP A 87 -3.04 -1.46 -7.85
C TRP A 87 -2.19 -2.58 -7.20
N LEU A 88 -2.70 -3.82 -7.13
CA LEU A 88 -1.93 -4.95 -6.61
C LEU A 88 -1.26 -5.71 -7.76
N PHE A 89 -0.23 -6.50 -7.45
CA PHE A 89 0.43 -7.36 -8.44
C PHE A 89 -0.47 -8.51 -8.93
N ALA A 90 -0.21 -9.04 -10.12
CA ALA A 90 -0.94 -10.16 -10.69
C ALA A 90 -0.77 -11.44 -9.84
N GLY A 91 -1.89 -12.08 -9.51
CA GLY A 91 -1.89 -13.28 -8.66
C GLY A 91 -1.75 -13.00 -7.17
N HIS A 92 -2.06 -11.77 -6.72
CA HIS A 92 -2.15 -11.45 -5.31
C HIS A 92 -3.18 -12.38 -4.60
N PRO A 93 -2.92 -12.77 -3.34
CA PRO A 93 -3.68 -13.84 -2.66
C PRO A 93 -5.00 -13.36 -2.00
N SER A 94 -5.20 -12.05 -1.88
CA SER A 94 -6.35 -11.44 -1.21
C SER A 94 -7.41 -10.95 -2.20
N GLY A 95 -8.44 -10.25 -1.72
CA GLY A 95 -9.31 -9.47 -2.60
C GLY A 95 -8.53 -8.40 -3.38
N HIS A 96 -9.13 -7.88 -4.45
CA HIS A 96 -8.58 -6.77 -5.22
C HIS A 96 -8.41 -5.52 -4.35
N ALA A 97 -7.56 -4.59 -4.80
CA ALA A 97 -7.25 -3.34 -4.11
C ALA A 97 -8.49 -2.62 -3.54
N TRP A 98 -9.55 -2.47 -4.34
CA TRP A 98 -10.81 -1.82 -3.94
C TRP A 98 -11.62 -2.57 -2.87
N GLN A 99 -11.26 -3.80 -2.53
CA GLN A 99 -11.87 -4.61 -1.48
C GLN A 99 -11.09 -4.58 -0.17
N VAL A 100 -9.85 -4.06 -0.20
CA VAL A 100 -8.98 -3.90 0.97
C VAL A 100 -9.25 -2.54 1.60
N VAL A 101 -9.54 -2.56 2.89
CA VAL A 101 -9.89 -1.37 3.66
C VAL A 101 -8.80 -1.16 4.70
N ASP A 102 -8.08 -0.05 4.60
CA ASP A 102 -7.21 0.42 5.68
C ASP A 102 -8.10 1.07 6.76
N PRO A 103 -8.26 0.45 7.95
CA PRO A 103 -9.10 0.99 9.01
C PRO A 103 -8.64 2.36 9.52
N THR A 104 -7.34 2.65 9.41
CA THR A 104 -6.77 3.93 9.81
C THR A 104 -7.21 5.03 8.85
N MET A 105 -7.12 4.77 7.55
CA MET A 105 -7.54 5.74 6.53
C MET A 105 -9.05 5.95 6.54
N GLU A 106 -9.86 4.92 6.78
CA GLU A 106 -11.31 5.07 6.99
C GLU A 106 -11.63 5.95 8.21
N ALA A 107 -10.97 5.70 9.34
CA ALA A 107 -11.17 6.49 10.55
C ALA A 107 -10.76 7.96 10.35
N LEU A 108 -9.63 8.20 9.67
CA LEU A 108 -9.19 9.55 9.30
C LEU A 108 -10.18 10.21 8.35
N GLY A 109 -10.66 9.49 7.33
CA GLY A 109 -11.66 9.97 6.38
C GLY A 109 -12.97 10.38 7.08
N ALA A 110 -13.46 9.56 8.00
CA ALA A 110 -14.65 9.85 8.79
C ALA A 110 -14.47 11.11 9.68
N GLU A 111 -13.31 11.24 10.32
CA GLU A 111 -13.01 12.42 11.15
C GLU A 111 -12.84 13.69 10.31
N LEU A 112 -12.19 13.61 9.15
CA LEU A 112 -12.06 14.72 8.21
C LEU A 112 -13.43 15.15 7.66
N ALA A 113 -14.31 14.20 7.34
CA ALA A 113 -15.68 14.51 6.92
C ALA A 113 -16.48 15.20 8.03
N ARG A 114 -16.27 14.79 9.29
CA ARG A 114 -16.88 15.45 10.46
C ARG A 114 -16.38 16.87 10.66
N LEU A 115 -15.08 17.11 10.50
CA LEU A 115 -14.45 18.43 10.68
C LEU A 115 -14.71 19.38 9.50
N TYR A 116 -14.80 18.86 8.28
CA TYR A 116 -14.85 19.64 7.04
C TYR A 116 -16.00 19.22 6.11
N PRO A 117 -17.27 19.28 6.53
CA PRO A 117 -18.40 18.77 5.75
C PRO A 117 -18.59 19.43 4.38
N HIS A 118 -18.08 20.65 4.19
CA HIS A 118 -18.15 21.36 2.91
C HIS A 118 -17.23 20.79 1.83
N LEU A 119 -16.15 20.09 2.21
CA LEU A 119 -15.23 19.41 1.27
C LEU A 119 -15.78 18.05 0.81
N TYR A 120 -16.70 17.46 1.59
CA TYR A 120 -17.27 16.14 1.36
C TYR A 120 -18.74 16.19 0.90
N ARG A 121 -19.24 17.35 0.45
CA ARG A 121 -20.56 17.42 -0.19
C ARG A 121 -20.57 16.53 -1.43
N HIS A 122 -21.43 15.52 -1.42
CA HIS A 122 -21.65 14.63 -2.54
C HIS A 122 -21.92 15.40 -3.84
N ARG A 123 -21.28 14.96 -4.92
CA ARG A 123 -21.63 15.28 -6.32
C ARG A 123 -23.01 14.68 -6.64
N GLY A 124 -24.07 15.20 -6.01
CA GLY A 124 -25.43 14.64 -6.06
C GLY A 124 -26.56 15.64 -5.83
N GLU A 125 -26.27 16.91 -5.54
CA GLU A 125 -27.29 17.96 -5.48
C GLU A 125 -27.23 18.85 -6.72
N SER A 126 -27.57 18.27 -7.88
CA SER A 126 -28.19 19.07 -8.94
C SER A 126 -29.65 19.27 -8.54
N GLY A 127 -29.96 20.42 -7.95
CA GLY A 127 -31.35 20.82 -7.69
C GLY A 127 -32.17 20.89 -8.99
N PRO A 128 -33.51 20.79 -8.92
CA PRO A 128 -34.34 20.87 -10.11
C PRO A 128 -34.32 22.32 -10.63
N GLY A 129 -33.90 22.48 -11.88
CA GLY A 129 -34.07 23.69 -12.69
C GLY A 129 -34.81 23.33 -13.97
#